data_AF-A0A8S0TEN5-F1
#
_entry.id   AF-A0A8S0TEN5-F1
#
_cell.length_a   1.000
_cell.length_b   1.000
_cell.length_c   1.000
_cell.angle_alpha   90.00
_cell.angle_beta   90.00
_cell.angle_gamma   90.00
#
_symmetry.space_group_name_H-M   'P 1'
#
loop_
_entity.id
_entity.type
_entity.pdbx_description
1 polymer ?
#
loop_
_entity_poly.entity_id
_entity_poly.type
_entity_poly.pdbx_seq_one_letter_code
_entity_poly.pdbx_strand_id
1 'polypeptide(L)'
;MATQMSKKRKFVADGVFFAELNEVLTRELAEDGYSGVEVRVTPMRTEIIIRATRTQNVLGEKGRRIRELTSVDQKRFKFPENSVELYAERVNNRGLCAIAQAESLRYKLLGGLAVRRACYGVLRFVMENGAKGCEVIVSGKLRAQRAKSMKFKDGYMISSGQPVKEYIDSAVRHVLLRQGVLGIKVKIMLEWDPKGKQGPVKPLPDLVTIHPPKEEELYIPPALVSTDIFIDVYDRRLTILSTDAVFPIDIFAPLVDHRYLTVPLVADVAVDMKRWVEVPTSGVETGGSNVNEAKSSRAAP
;
A
#
# COMPACT_ATOMS: atom_id res chain seq x y z
N MET A 1 42.97 -5.82 -20.88
CA MET A 1 42.98 -5.83 -19.41
C MET A 1 41.72 -5.16 -18.92
N ALA A 2 40.94 -5.79 -18.04
CA ALA A 2 39.81 -5.11 -17.41
C ALA A 2 40.36 -3.98 -16.54
N THR A 3 40.07 -2.73 -16.91
CA THR A 3 40.46 -1.57 -16.10
C THR A 3 39.83 -1.70 -14.73
N GLN A 4 40.65 -1.94 -13.71
CA GLN A 4 40.20 -2.12 -12.34
C GLN A 4 39.68 -0.77 -11.82
N MET A 5 38.35 -0.64 -11.75
CA MET A 5 37.68 0.59 -11.33
C MET A 5 37.28 0.52 -9.86
N SER A 6 37.43 1.61 -9.12
CA SER A 6 36.93 1.70 -7.74
C SER A 6 35.41 1.48 -7.69
N LYS A 7 34.90 0.84 -6.64
CA LYS A 7 33.46 0.61 -6.46
C LYS A 7 32.63 1.89 -6.56
N LYS A 8 33.10 2.99 -5.97
CA LYS A 8 32.42 4.30 -6.02
C LYS A 8 32.26 4.80 -7.46
N ARG A 9 33.35 4.80 -8.23
CA ARG A 9 33.33 5.22 -9.65
C ARG A 9 32.46 4.31 -10.49
N LYS A 10 32.44 3.00 -10.20
CA LYS A 10 31.56 2.04 -10.89
C LYS A 10 30.09 2.42 -10.74
N PHE A 11 29.61 2.63 -9.52
CA PHE A 11 28.20 3.01 -9.29
C PHE A 11 27.82 4.33 -9.97
N VAL A 12 28.73 5.30 -10.01
CA VAL A 12 28.50 6.57 -10.72
C VAL A 12 28.42 6.33 -12.24
N ALA A 13 29.33 5.53 -12.80
CA ALA A 13 29.31 5.20 -14.23
C ALA A 13 28.02 4.45 -14.63
N ASP A 14 27.58 3.49 -13.82
CA ASP A 14 26.34 2.75 -14.02
C ASP A 14 25.11 3.68 -13.96
N GLY A 15 25.12 4.67 -13.06
CA GLY A 15 24.06 5.68 -12.95
C GLY A 15 24.02 6.65 -14.14
N VAL A 16 25.18 7.08 -14.64
CA VAL A 16 25.29 7.92 -15.85
C VAL A 16 24.78 7.15 -17.07
N PHE A 17 25.15 5.88 -17.19
CA PHE A 17 24.66 5.00 -18.23
C PHE A 17 23.12 4.90 -18.23
N PHE A 18 22.52 4.64 -17.06
CA PHE A 18 21.07 4.56 -16.92
C PHE A 18 20.37 5.89 -17.27
N ALA A 19 20.93 7.02 -16.82
CA ALA A 19 20.36 8.34 -17.08
C ALA A 19 20.40 8.70 -18.58
N GLU A 20 21.51 8.42 -19.27
CA GLU A 20 21.64 8.65 -20.71
C GLU A 20 20.67 7.78 -21.50
N LEU A 21 20.61 6.48 -21.19
CA LEU A 21 19.70 5.54 -21.83
C LEU A 21 18.24 5.96 -21.67
N ASN A 22 17.83 6.32 -20.45
CA ASN A 22 16.46 6.74 -20.16
C ASN A 22 16.08 8.02 -20.94
N GLU A 23 16.99 8.98 -21.08
CA GLU A 23 16.73 10.22 -21.82
C GLU A 23 16.60 9.97 -23.33
N VAL A 24 17.48 9.14 -23.91
CA VAL A 24 17.42 8.77 -25.34
C VAL A 24 16.10 8.06 -25.66
N LEU A 25 15.74 7.05 -24.86
CA LEU A 25 14.50 6.29 -25.06
C LEU A 25 13.26 7.16 -24.84
N THR A 26 13.29 8.08 -23.86
CA THR A 26 12.17 9.02 -23.63
C THR A 26 11.91 9.90 -24.85
N ARG A 27 12.95 10.33 -25.57
CA ARG A 27 12.80 11.17 -26.77
C ARG A 27 12.31 10.38 -27.97
N GLU A 28 12.90 9.21 -28.20
CA GLU A 28 12.61 8.38 -29.37
C GLU A 28 11.25 7.67 -29.28
N LEU A 29 10.90 7.17 -28.09
CA LEU A 29 9.66 6.41 -27.83
C LEU A 29 8.57 7.25 -27.17
N ALA A 30 8.68 8.58 -27.20
CA ALA A 30 7.67 9.49 -26.66
C ALA A 30 6.29 9.20 -27.26
N GLU A 31 6.24 8.99 -28.58
CA GLU A 31 5.01 8.69 -29.31
C GLU A 31 4.41 7.37 -28.90
N ASP A 32 5.19 6.35 -28.53
CA ASP A 32 4.68 5.01 -28.24
C ASP A 32 4.22 4.82 -26.79
N GLY A 33 4.29 5.90 -26.00
CA GLY A 33 3.92 5.90 -24.59
C GLY A 33 4.93 5.11 -23.76
N TYR A 34 6.20 5.49 -23.89
CA TYR A 34 7.27 5.08 -22.99
C TYR A 34 6.94 5.43 -21.53
N SER A 35 7.21 4.50 -20.62
CA SER A 35 6.99 4.67 -19.18
C SER A 35 8.28 4.64 -18.39
N GLY A 36 9.28 3.88 -18.84
CA GLY A 36 10.55 3.72 -18.15
C GLY A 36 11.36 2.57 -18.71
N VAL A 37 12.57 2.42 -18.19
CA VAL A 37 13.51 1.37 -18.56
C VAL A 37 14.04 0.70 -17.29
N GLU A 38 14.23 -0.61 -17.37
CA GLU A 38 14.91 -1.40 -16.35
C GLU A 38 16.12 -2.09 -16.99
N VAL A 39 17.30 -1.88 -16.40
CA VAL A 39 18.54 -2.49 -16.89
C VAL A 39 18.92 -3.61 -15.94
N ARG A 40 19.04 -4.83 -16.47
CA ARG A 40 19.56 -6.00 -15.76
C ARG A 40 20.91 -6.37 -16.34
N VAL A 41 21.96 -6.18 -15.55
CA VAL A 41 23.33 -6.46 -15.96
C VAL A 41 23.73 -7.85 -15.46
N THR A 42 23.86 -8.80 -16.39
CA THR A 42 24.49 -10.10 -16.16
C THR A 42 25.92 -10.04 -16.70
N PRO A 43 26.92 -10.72 -16.09
CA PRO A 43 28.30 -10.68 -16.59
C PRO A 43 28.46 -11.10 -18.06
N MET A 44 27.54 -11.91 -18.59
CA MET A 44 27.54 -12.36 -19.98
C MET A 44 26.72 -11.47 -20.92
N ARG A 45 25.60 -10.91 -20.45
CA ARG A 45 24.65 -10.12 -21.25
C ARG A 45 24.01 -9.02 -20.44
N THR A 46 23.76 -7.88 -21.08
CA THR A 46 22.97 -6.79 -20.51
C THR A 46 21.59 -6.81 -21.13
N GLU A 47 20.58 -7.02 -20.31
CA GLU A 47 19.18 -7.02 -20.72
C GLU A 47 18.58 -5.66 -20.39
N ILE A 48 18.03 -4.99 -21.40
CA ILE A 48 17.37 -3.71 -21.26
C ILE A 48 15.87 -3.93 -21.50
N ILE A 49 15.08 -3.79 -20.45
CA ILE A 49 13.63 -3.98 -20.49
C ILE A 49 12.96 -2.60 -20.63
N ILE A 50 12.43 -2.32 -21.82
CA ILE A 50 11.66 -1.12 -22.12
C ILE A 50 10.22 -1.34 -21.68
N ARG A 51 9.74 -0.52 -20.76
CA ARG A 51 8.34 -0.51 -20.33
C ARG A 51 7.57 0.52 -21.15
N ALA A 52 6.64 0.05 -21.97
CA ALA A 52 5.83 0.90 -22.84
C ALA A 52 4.35 0.50 -22.82
N THR A 53 3.47 1.43 -23.18
CA THR A 53 2.03 1.14 -23.30
C THR A 53 1.70 0.41 -24.60
N ARG A 54 2.38 0.76 -25.71
CA ARG A 54 2.21 0.17 -27.05
C ARG A 54 3.48 -0.58 -27.47
N THR A 55 3.62 -1.82 -27.01
CA THR A 55 4.79 -2.65 -27.30
C THR A 55 4.96 -2.98 -28.79
N GLN A 56 3.87 -3.08 -29.55
CA GLN A 56 3.91 -3.37 -30.99
C GLN A 56 4.65 -2.29 -31.79
N ASN A 57 4.42 -1.01 -31.47
CA ASN A 57 5.10 0.09 -32.17
C ASN A 57 6.58 0.20 -31.78
N VAL A 58 6.92 -0.14 -30.53
CA VAL A 58 8.31 -0.19 -30.05
C VAL A 58 9.08 -1.29 -30.78
N LEU A 59 8.45 -2.44 -31.03
CA LEU A 59 9.03 -3.53 -31.81
C LEU A 59 9.21 -3.12 -33.28
N GLY A 60 8.20 -2.44 -33.84
CA GLY A 60 8.14 -2.03 -35.24
C GLY A 60 7.87 -3.19 -36.19
N GLU A 61 7.88 -2.92 -37.49
CA GLU A 61 7.60 -3.93 -38.52
C GLU A 61 8.67 -5.03 -38.51
N LYS A 62 8.25 -6.29 -38.29
CA LYS A 62 9.14 -7.46 -38.20
C LYS A 62 10.32 -7.28 -37.22
N GLY A 63 10.15 -6.46 -36.17
CA GLY A 63 11.23 -6.19 -35.21
C GLY A 63 12.32 -5.27 -35.74
N ARG A 64 12.05 -4.49 -36.80
CA ARG A 64 13.03 -3.57 -37.38
C ARG A 64 13.48 -2.51 -36.37
N ARG A 65 12.54 -1.87 -35.68
CA ARG A 65 12.83 -0.75 -34.78
C ARG A 65 13.64 -1.17 -33.56
N ILE A 66 13.33 -2.34 -32.97
CA ILE A 66 14.11 -2.83 -31.83
C ILE A 66 15.55 -3.16 -32.23
N ARG A 67 15.79 -3.70 -33.44
CA ARG A 67 17.15 -3.98 -33.95
C ARG A 67 17.93 -2.70 -34.23
N GLU A 68 17.25 -1.66 -34.73
CA GLU A 68 17.84 -0.33 -34.90
C GLU A 68 18.26 0.25 -33.55
N LEU A 69 17.39 0.19 -32.53
CA LEU A 69 17.70 0.61 -31.16
C LEU A 69 18.87 -0.19 -30.57
N THR A 70 18.87 -1.52 -30.72
CA THR A 70 20.00 -2.36 -30.27
C THR A 70 21.31 -1.93 -30.91
N SER A 71 21.29 -1.62 -32.21
CA SER A 71 22.47 -1.17 -32.94
C SER A 71 22.98 0.19 -32.49
N VAL A 72 22.06 1.11 -32.16
CA VAL A 72 22.39 2.43 -31.61
C VAL A 72 23.04 2.28 -30.23
N ASP A 73 22.43 1.51 -29.34
CA ASP A 73 22.94 1.31 -27.98
C ASP A 73 24.30 0.59 -27.98
N GLN A 74 24.47 -0.44 -28.80
CA GLN A 74 25.74 -1.15 -28.95
C GLN A 74 26.87 -0.20 -29.41
N LYS A 75 26.62 0.61 -30.45
CA LYS A 75 27.62 1.53 -31.00
C LYS A 75 27.91 2.70 -30.07
N ARG A 76 26.89 3.23 -29.39
CA ARG A 76 27.00 4.38 -28.49
C ARG A 76 27.85 4.04 -27.27
N PHE A 77 27.54 2.92 -26.62
CA PHE A 77 28.20 2.49 -25.39
C PHE A 77 29.39 1.56 -25.62
N LYS A 78 29.71 1.26 -26.88
CA LYS A 78 30.85 0.42 -27.30
C LYS A 78 30.82 -0.97 -26.65
N PHE A 79 29.63 -1.56 -26.59
CA PHE A 79 29.46 -2.93 -26.15
C PHE A 79 29.99 -3.91 -27.21
N PRO A 80 30.52 -5.08 -26.82
CA PRO A 80 30.84 -6.13 -27.77
C PRO A 80 29.56 -6.63 -28.47
N GLU A 81 29.72 -7.12 -29.69
CA GLU A 81 28.59 -7.63 -30.48
C GLU A 81 27.84 -8.74 -29.69
N ASN A 82 26.51 -8.72 -29.79
CA ASN A 82 25.60 -9.68 -29.13
C ASN A 82 25.63 -9.66 -27.58
N SER A 83 26.22 -8.65 -26.93
CA SER A 83 26.17 -8.56 -25.47
C SER A 83 24.95 -7.80 -24.92
N VAL A 84 24.22 -7.08 -25.77
CA VAL A 84 23.06 -6.26 -25.38
C VAL A 84 21.81 -6.80 -26.06
N GLU A 85 20.79 -7.06 -25.26
CA GLU A 85 19.46 -7.48 -25.72
C GLU A 85 18.40 -6.53 -25.19
N LEU A 86 17.48 -6.11 -26.06
CA LEU A 86 16.36 -5.24 -25.73
C LEU A 86 15.07 -6.05 -25.69
N TYR A 87 14.31 -5.91 -24.61
CA TYR A 87 13.00 -6.51 -24.41
C TYR A 87 11.95 -5.42 -24.28
N ALA A 88 10.77 -5.62 -24.88
CA ALA A 88 9.64 -4.72 -24.73
C ALA A 88 8.58 -5.36 -23.82
N GLU A 89 8.36 -4.75 -22.66
CA GLU A 89 7.35 -5.16 -21.70
C GLU A 89 6.17 -4.19 -21.69
N ARG A 90 4.95 -4.72 -21.60
CA ARG A 90 3.74 -3.90 -21.49
C ARG A 90 3.55 -3.43 -20.06
N VAL A 91 3.31 -2.14 -19.87
CA VAL A 91 2.89 -1.60 -18.57
C VAL A 91 1.49 -2.13 -18.22
N ASN A 92 1.34 -2.75 -17.03
CA ASN A 92 0.06 -3.31 -16.56
C ASN A 92 -1.08 -2.29 -16.59
N ASN A 93 -0.92 -1.17 -15.87
CA ASN A 93 -1.92 -0.10 -15.80
C ASN A 93 -1.33 1.22 -16.29
N ARG A 94 -1.64 1.59 -17.54
CA ARG A 94 -1.17 2.87 -18.11
C ARG A 94 -1.76 4.10 -17.40
N GLY A 95 -2.91 3.97 -16.74
CA GLY A 95 -3.58 5.06 -16.03
C GLY A 95 -2.82 5.54 -14.80
N LEU A 96 -2.05 4.65 -14.16
CA LEU A 96 -1.29 4.94 -12.94
C LEU A 96 0.11 5.51 -13.21
N CYS A 97 0.60 5.43 -14.46
CA CYS A 97 1.90 5.97 -14.84
C CYS A 97 1.80 7.46 -15.24
N ALA A 98 2.45 8.34 -14.49
CA ALA A 98 2.44 9.77 -14.73
C ALA A 98 3.14 10.15 -16.05
N ILE A 99 4.22 9.46 -16.42
CA ILE A 99 4.97 9.72 -17.66
C ILE A 99 4.10 9.47 -18.89
N ALA A 100 3.45 8.31 -18.95
CA ALA A 100 2.57 7.95 -20.06
C ALA A 100 1.37 8.91 -20.19
N GLN A 101 0.81 9.34 -19.05
CA GLN A 101 -0.28 10.33 -19.04
C GLN A 101 0.19 11.73 -19.45
N ALA A 102 1.39 12.15 -19.07
CA ALA A 102 1.97 13.42 -19.48
C ALA A 102 2.25 13.47 -20.99
N GLU A 103 2.80 12.40 -21.57
CA GLU A 103 2.98 12.29 -23.03
C GLU A 103 1.62 12.25 -23.75
N SER A 104 0.65 11.50 -23.22
CA SER A 104 -0.71 11.48 -23.77
C SER A 104 -1.35 12.87 -23.78
N LEU A 105 -1.14 13.66 -22.71
CA LEU A 105 -1.62 15.04 -22.64
C LEU A 105 -0.88 15.94 -23.63
N ARG A 106 0.43 15.76 -23.81
CA ARG A 106 1.23 16.49 -24.80
C ARG A 106 0.69 16.28 -26.22
N TYR A 107 0.45 15.05 -26.65
CA TYR A 107 -0.09 14.79 -28.00
C TYR A 107 -1.53 15.29 -28.17
N LYS A 108 -2.38 15.22 -27.12
CA LYS A 108 -3.72 15.82 -27.16
C LYS A 108 -3.68 17.33 -27.37
N LEU A 109 -2.74 18.02 -26.74
CA LEU A 109 -2.58 19.48 -26.92
C LEU A 109 -1.98 19.82 -28.28
N LEU A 110 -1.02 19.03 -28.79
CA LEU A 110 -0.49 19.18 -30.14
C LEU A 110 -1.56 18.94 -31.21
N GLY A 111 -2.49 18.00 -30.97
CA GLY A 111 -3.66 17.74 -31.82
C GLY A 111 -4.71 18.85 -31.82
N GLY A 112 -4.46 19.99 -31.17
CA GLY A 112 -5.36 21.15 -31.17
C GLY A 112 -6.55 21.03 -30.21
N LEU A 113 -6.56 20.04 -29.32
CA LEU A 113 -7.64 19.89 -28.35
C LEU A 113 -7.59 21.00 -27.30
N ALA A 114 -8.75 21.55 -26.92
CA ALA A 114 -8.83 22.60 -25.91
C ALA A 114 -8.25 22.13 -24.56
N VAL A 115 -7.44 22.98 -23.91
CA VAL A 115 -6.67 22.63 -22.70
C VAL A 115 -7.55 22.05 -21.59
N ARG A 116 -8.69 22.68 -21.27
CA ARG A 116 -9.62 22.18 -20.26
C ARG A 116 -10.14 20.78 -20.61
N ARG A 117 -10.54 20.57 -21.86
CA ARG A 117 -11.07 19.28 -22.35
C ARG A 117 -10.00 18.19 -22.28
N ALA A 118 -8.78 18.50 -22.69
CA ALA A 118 -7.67 17.56 -22.65
C ALA A 118 -7.31 17.16 -21.21
N CYS A 119 -7.23 18.14 -20.29
CA CYS A 119 -6.90 17.89 -18.89
C CYS A 119 -7.99 17.09 -18.17
N TYR A 120 -9.28 17.46 -18.30
CA TYR A 120 -10.36 16.69 -17.69
C TYR A 120 -10.46 15.27 -18.26
N GLY A 121 -10.17 15.08 -19.55
CA GLY A 121 -10.11 13.75 -20.15
C GLY A 121 -9.00 12.87 -19.59
N VAL A 122 -7.83 13.44 -19.26
CA VAL A 122 -6.74 12.68 -18.60
C VAL A 122 -7.06 12.44 -17.13
N LEU A 123 -7.53 13.46 -16.42
CA LEU A 123 -7.85 13.37 -15.00
C LEU A 123 -8.94 12.33 -14.74
N ARG A 124 -10.02 12.32 -15.53
CA ARG A 124 -11.07 11.28 -15.46
C ARG A 124 -10.50 9.89 -15.74
N PHE A 125 -9.67 9.76 -16.78
CA PHE A 125 -9.06 8.47 -17.10
C PHE A 125 -8.19 7.94 -15.95
N VAL A 126 -7.41 8.79 -15.29
CA VAL A 126 -6.57 8.39 -14.15
C VAL A 126 -7.42 7.94 -12.95
N MET A 127 -8.47 8.68 -12.61
CA MET A 127 -9.39 8.32 -11.53
C MET A 127 -10.14 7.01 -11.82
N GLU A 128 -10.59 6.79 -13.06
CA GLU A 128 -11.24 5.53 -13.49
C GLU A 128 -10.31 4.31 -13.38
N ASN A 129 -8.98 4.50 -13.45
CA ASN A 129 -8.00 3.43 -13.29
C ASN A 129 -7.61 3.18 -11.81
N GLY A 130 -8.33 3.75 -10.84
CA GLY A 130 -8.12 3.49 -9.41
C GLY A 130 -7.01 4.31 -8.76
N ALA A 131 -6.70 5.51 -9.27
CA ALA A 131 -5.83 6.43 -8.54
C ALA A 131 -6.59 7.05 -7.36
N LYS A 132 -5.91 7.23 -6.22
CA LYS A 132 -6.47 7.91 -5.04
C LYS A 132 -6.66 9.41 -5.27
N GLY A 133 -5.84 9.99 -6.15
CA GLY A 133 -6.01 11.36 -6.61
C GLY A 133 -5.05 11.72 -7.75
N CYS A 134 -5.36 12.82 -8.44
CA CYS A 134 -4.62 13.30 -9.59
C CYS A 134 -4.55 14.83 -9.60
N GLU A 135 -3.37 15.38 -9.88
CA GLU A 135 -3.16 16.80 -10.11
C GLU A 135 -2.50 17.00 -11.48
N VAL A 136 -3.18 17.70 -12.38
CA VAL A 136 -2.65 18.12 -13.69
C VAL A 136 -2.51 19.62 -13.71
N ILE A 137 -1.30 20.11 -13.96
CA ILE A 137 -0.98 21.53 -14.07
C ILE A 137 -0.52 21.80 -15.49
N VAL A 138 -1.15 22.78 -16.14
CA VAL A 138 -0.70 23.30 -17.44
C VAL A 138 -0.32 24.77 -17.27
N SER A 139 0.92 25.09 -17.60
CA SER A 139 1.52 26.41 -17.42
C SER A 139 2.07 26.95 -18.74
N GLY A 140 1.90 28.25 -18.98
CA GLY A 140 2.45 28.93 -20.16
C GLY A 140 1.45 29.88 -20.81
N LYS A 141 1.68 30.22 -22.09
CA LYS A 141 0.81 31.12 -22.87
C LYS A 141 -0.38 30.34 -23.43
N LEU A 142 -1.54 30.46 -22.77
CA LEU A 142 -2.73 29.66 -23.11
C LEU A 142 -3.62 30.33 -24.16
N ARG A 143 -4.24 31.47 -23.80
CA ARG A 143 -5.13 32.24 -24.69
C ARG A 143 -4.58 33.64 -24.97
N ALA A 144 -3.80 34.19 -24.04
CA ALA A 144 -3.24 35.54 -24.11
C ALA A 144 -1.71 35.46 -24.07
N GLN A 145 -1.06 36.59 -24.39
CA GLN A 145 0.41 36.69 -24.38
C GLN A 145 1.03 36.52 -22.99
N ARG A 146 0.28 36.84 -21.93
CA ARG A 146 0.72 36.64 -20.54
C ARG A 146 0.57 35.18 -20.12
N ALA A 147 1.61 34.62 -19.53
CA ALA A 147 1.59 33.26 -19.01
C ALA A 147 0.54 33.09 -17.90
N LYS A 148 -0.16 31.96 -17.90
CA LYS A 148 -1.11 31.55 -16.86
C LYS A 148 -0.82 30.11 -16.47
N SER A 149 -1.19 29.75 -15.23
CA SER A 149 -1.11 28.38 -14.73
C SER A 149 -2.51 27.90 -14.37
N MET A 150 -2.98 26.86 -15.05
CA MET A 150 -4.25 26.20 -14.77
C MET A 150 -3.96 24.91 -14.01
N LYS A 151 -4.60 24.74 -12.86
CA LYS A 151 -4.49 23.55 -12.03
C LYS A 151 -5.82 22.80 -12.06
N PHE A 152 -5.77 21.53 -12.37
CA PHE A 152 -6.89 20.61 -12.33
C PHE A 152 -6.57 19.55 -11.29
N LYS A 153 -7.41 19.45 -10.26
CA LYS A 153 -7.22 18.53 -9.12
C LYS A 153 -8.48 17.71 -8.95
N ASP A 154 -8.29 16.44 -8.62
CA ASP A 154 -9.37 15.52 -8.24
C ASP A 154 -8.83 14.46 -7.29
N GLY A 155 -9.67 13.98 -6.38
CA GLY A 155 -9.30 13.04 -5.32
C GLY A 155 -8.37 13.65 -4.25
N TYR A 156 -7.68 12.76 -3.54
CA TYR A 156 -6.80 13.10 -2.41
C TYR A 156 -5.34 13.18 -2.87
N MET A 157 -4.59 14.20 -2.39
CA MET A 157 -3.21 14.44 -2.78
C MET A 157 -2.38 14.91 -1.58
N ILE A 158 -1.33 14.17 -1.26
CA ILE A 158 -0.34 14.54 -0.24
C ILE A 158 0.74 15.47 -0.81
N SER A 159 1.33 16.33 0.02
CA SER A 159 2.34 17.31 -0.43
C SER A 159 3.65 17.29 0.37
N SER A 160 3.69 16.62 1.53
CA SER A 160 4.82 16.63 2.47
C SER A 160 5.20 15.23 2.97
N GLY A 161 6.46 15.09 3.39
CA GLY A 161 6.99 13.88 4.03
C GLY A 161 7.54 12.82 3.05
N GLN A 162 8.05 11.73 3.62
CA GLN A 162 8.52 10.56 2.88
C GLN A 162 7.43 9.90 2.01
N PRO A 163 6.14 9.83 2.43
CA PRO A 163 5.10 9.22 1.61
C PRO A 163 4.94 9.85 0.22
N VAL A 164 5.30 11.12 0.03
CA VAL A 164 5.29 11.77 -1.29
C VAL A 164 6.19 11.03 -2.29
N LYS A 165 7.35 10.55 -1.87
CA LYS A 165 8.29 9.87 -2.77
C LYS A 165 7.83 8.45 -3.13
N GLU A 166 7.04 7.83 -2.26
CA GLU A 166 6.61 6.43 -2.41
C GLU A 166 5.23 6.31 -3.08
N TYR A 167 4.31 7.25 -2.78
CA TYR A 167 2.93 7.23 -3.27
C TYR A 167 2.69 8.09 -4.51
N ILE A 168 3.50 9.14 -4.74
CA ILE A 168 3.26 10.06 -5.84
C ILE A 168 4.22 9.76 -6.98
N ASP A 169 3.66 9.35 -8.11
CA ASP A 169 4.35 9.41 -9.38
C ASP A 169 4.13 10.79 -10.03
N SER A 170 5.20 11.40 -10.53
CA SER A 170 5.13 12.73 -11.12
C SER A 170 5.98 12.85 -12.38
N ALA A 171 5.41 13.52 -13.39
CA ALA A 171 6.07 13.75 -14.66
C ALA A 171 5.90 15.20 -15.11
N VAL A 172 6.98 15.77 -15.64
CA VAL A 172 7.00 17.09 -16.28
C VAL A 172 7.32 16.91 -17.75
N ARG A 173 6.55 17.55 -18.63
CA ARG A 173 6.77 17.53 -20.07
C ARG A 173 6.56 18.91 -20.68
N HIS A 174 7.25 19.15 -21.79
CA HIS A 174 7.16 20.39 -22.53
C HIS A 174 6.40 20.16 -23.84
N VAL A 175 5.51 21.09 -24.18
CA VAL A 175 4.74 21.06 -25.43
C VAL A 175 5.13 22.27 -26.26
N LEU A 176 5.61 22.01 -27.47
CA LEU A 176 5.99 23.05 -28.42
C LEU A 176 4.76 23.44 -29.24
N LEU A 177 4.22 24.64 -29.03
CA LEU A 177 3.15 25.21 -29.84
C LEU A 177 3.67 26.41 -30.63
N ARG A 178 2.94 26.82 -31.68
CA ARG A 178 3.30 27.99 -32.49
C ARG A 178 3.46 29.29 -31.67
N GLN A 179 2.69 29.44 -30.59
CA GLN A 179 2.74 30.63 -29.72
C GLN A 179 3.90 30.61 -28.71
N GLY A 180 4.57 29.47 -28.54
CA GLY A 180 5.61 29.23 -27.54
C GLY A 180 5.47 27.86 -26.87
N VAL A 181 6.18 27.69 -25.75
CA VAL A 181 6.21 26.41 -25.01
C VAL A 181 5.20 26.42 -23.87
N LEU A 182 4.44 25.34 -23.74
CA LEU A 182 3.64 25.04 -22.55
C LEU A 182 4.36 23.99 -21.68
N GLY A 183 4.31 24.16 -20.37
CA GLY A 183 4.75 23.17 -19.39
C GLY A 183 3.57 22.38 -18.85
N ILE A 184 3.63 21.06 -18.97
CA ILE A 184 2.72 20.11 -18.35
C ILE A 184 3.40 19.53 -17.11
N LYS A 185 2.68 19.45 -16.01
CA LYS A 185 3.04 18.65 -14.84
C LYS A 185 1.86 17.77 -14.46
N VAL A 186 2.07 16.46 -14.42
CA VAL A 186 1.09 15.47 -13.95
C VAL A 186 1.63 14.86 -12.66
N LYS A 187 0.79 14.79 -11.64
CA LYS A 187 1.03 14.03 -10.40
C LYS A 187 -0.12 13.07 -10.19
N ILE A 188 0.20 11.82 -9.91
CA ILE A 188 -0.77 10.77 -9.64
C ILE A 188 -0.44 10.21 -8.27
N MET A 189 -1.43 10.22 -7.36
CA MET A 189 -1.33 9.54 -6.08
C MET A 189 -1.84 8.12 -6.26
N LEU A 190 -0.94 7.16 -6.08
CA LEU A 190 -1.24 5.74 -6.14
C LEU A 190 -2.08 5.33 -4.92
N GLU A 191 -2.92 4.31 -5.10
CA GLU A 191 -3.63 3.67 -4.00
C GLU A 191 -2.70 2.69 -3.25
N TRP A 192 -2.94 2.51 -1.95
CA TRP A 192 -2.23 1.51 -1.16
C TRP A 192 -2.70 0.11 -1.55
N ASP A 193 -1.77 -0.77 -1.94
CA ASP A 193 -2.07 -2.16 -2.32
C ASP A 193 -1.19 -3.12 -1.48
N PRO A 194 -1.76 -3.98 -0.62
CA PRO A 194 -0.98 -4.94 0.14
C PRO A 194 -0.23 -5.95 -0.74
N LYS A 195 -0.67 -6.17 -1.99
CA LYS A 195 0.00 -7.05 -2.95
C LYS A 195 1.14 -6.37 -3.70
N GLY A 196 1.26 -5.04 -3.63
CA GLY A 196 2.33 -4.28 -4.27
C GLY A 196 2.33 -4.30 -5.80
N LYS A 197 1.19 -4.59 -6.45
CA LYS A 197 1.14 -4.68 -7.92
C LYS A 197 0.92 -3.31 -8.57
N GLN A 198 0.04 -2.51 -7.97
CA GLN A 198 -0.41 -1.23 -8.54
C GLN A 198 0.08 -0.02 -7.76
N GLY A 199 0.46 -0.22 -6.51
CA GLY A 199 0.91 0.84 -5.62
C GLY A 199 1.87 0.35 -4.54
N PRO A 200 2.28 1.24 -3.62
CA PRO A 200 3.21 0.90 -2.55
C PRO A 200 2.59 -0.11 -1.56
N VAL A 201 3.43 -1.03 -1.08
CA VAL A 201 3.05 -2.06 -0.08
C VAL A 201 2.83 -1.45 1.30
N LYS A 202 3.64 -0.45 1.65
CA LYS A 202 3.60 0.19 2.96
C LYS A 202 2.39 1.13 3.05
N PRO A 203 1.50 0.99 4.04
CA PRO A 203 0.38 1.92 4.23
C PRO A 203 0.90 3.32 4.57
N LEU A 204 0.01 4.32 4.46
CA LEU A 204 0.32 5.66 4.95
C LEU A 204 0.63 5.60 6.45
N PRO A 205 1.60 6.38 6.95
CA PRO A 205 2.04 6.31 8.34
C PRO A 205 0.93 6.67 9.33
N ASP A 206 -0.05 7.46 8.90
CA ASP A 206 -1.16 7.92 9.73
C ASP A 206 -2.36 6.96 9.70
N LEU A 207 -2.34 5.94 8.83
CA LEU A 207 -3.44 4.99 8.67
C LEU A 207 -3.31 3.86 9.70
N VAL A 208 -4.11 3.93 10.77
CA VAL A 208 -4.21 2.88 11.79
C VAL A 208 -5.43 2.00 11.51
N THR A 209 -5.20 0.72 11.21
CA THR A 209 -6.28 -0.27 11.03
C THR A 209 -6.62 -0.89 12.40
N ILE A 210 -7.83 -0.61 12.89
CA ILE A 210 -8.34 -1.21 14.13
C ILE A 210 -9.11 -2.48 13.73
N HIS A 211 -8.62 -3.64 14.12
CA HIS A 211 -9.31 -4.90 13.89
C HIS A 211 -10.42 -5.11 14.93
N PRO A 212 -11.62 -5.58 14.53
CA PRO A 212 -12.66 -5.89 15.49
C PRO A 212 -12.18 -7.03 16.42
N PRO A 213 -12.65 -7.07 17.67
CA PRO A 213 -12.34 -8.16 18.58
C PRO A 213 -12.82 -9.48 17.96
N LYS A 214 -12.06 -10.56 18.19
CA LYS A 214 -12.45 -11.89 17.77
C LYS A 214 -13.71 -12.29 18.53
N GLU A 215 -14.70 -12.84 17.84
CA GLU A 215 -15.88 -13.42 18.50
C GLU A 215 -15.41 -14.59 19.38
N GLU A 216 -15.69 -14.49 20.68
CA GLU A 216 -15.41 -15.55 21.64
C GLU A 216 -16.49 -16.63 21.48
N GLU A 217 -16.08 -17.84 21.08
CA GLU A 217 -16.96 -19.00 21.15
C GLU A 217 -17.31 -19.23 22.63
N LEU A 218 -18.60 -19.24 22.94
CA LEU A 218 -19.08 -19.55 24.29
C LEU A 218 -18.48 -20.89 24.71
N TYR A 219 -17.67 -20.86 25.77
CA TYR A 219 -17.12 -22.07 26.36
C TYR A 219 -18.28 -22.93 26.87
N ILE A 220 -18.60 -23.99 26.13
CA ILE A 220 -19.52 -25.03 26.59
C ILE A 220 -18.67 -25.99 27.44
N PRO A 221 -18.84 -26.03 28.77
CA PRO A 221 -18.12 -26.99 29.59
C PRO A 221 -18.49 -28.42 29.15
N PRO A 222 -17.53 -29.36 29.11
CA PRO A 222 -17.84 -30.75 28.78
C PRO A 222 -18.83 -31.31 29.81
N ALA A 223 -19.85 -32.05 29.34
CA ALA A 223 -20.83 -32.67 30.22
C ALA A 223 -20.14 -33.66 31.18
N LEU A 224 -20.30 -33.46 32.48
CA LEU A 224 -19.82 -34.38 33.51
C LEU A 224 -20.62 -35.69 33.43
N VAL A 225 -19.97 -36.79 33.05
CA VAL A 225 -20.48 -38.14 33.26
C VAL A 225 -20.16 -38.52 34.70
N SER A 226 -21.17 -38.67 35.56
CA SER A 226 -20.98 -39.10 36.94
C SER A 226 -20.64 -40.59 36.98
N THR A 227 -19.38 -40.92 37.26
CA THR A 227 -18.99 -42.26 37.71
C THR A 227 -18.97 -42.28 39.24
N ASP A 228 -19.96 -42.92 39.85
CA ASP A 228 -20.02 -43.08 41.30
C ASP A 228 -18.94 -44.07 41.77
N ILE A 229 -17.97 -43.59 42.56
CA ILE A 229 -16.94 -44.43 43.21
C ILE A 229 -17.36 -44.65 44.67
N PHE A 230 -17.68 -45.91 45.02
CA PHE A 230 -17.92 -46.35 46.39
C PHE A 230 -16.60 -46.73 47.07
N ILE A 231 -16.34 -46.22 48.28
CA ILE A 231 -15.22 -46.66 49.12
C ILE A 231 -15.81 -47.21 50.42
N ASP A 232 -15.77 -48.53 50.59
CA ASP A 232 -16.10 -49.20 51.85
C ASP A 232 -14.89 -49.21 52.80
N VAL A 233 -15.13 -48.79 54.04
CA VAL A 233 -14.12 -48.76 55.11
C VAL A 233 -14.31 -49.99 55.99
N TYR A 234 -13.43 -50.99 55.84
CA TYR A 234 -13.24 -52.05 56.84
C TYR A 234 -11.75 -52.34 57.02
N ASP A 235 -11.30 -52.35 58.28
CA ASP A 235 -9.98 -52.78 58.75
C ASP A 235 -8.74 -52.15 58.09
N ARG A 236 -8.47 -50.89 58.44
CA ARG A 236 -7.14 -50.23 58.49
C ARG A 236 -6.14 -50.58 57.35
N ARG A 237 -6.65 -50.72 56.13
CA ARG A 237 -5.91 -50.71 54.85
C ARG A 237 -6.80 -50.08 53.79
N LEU A 238 -6.48 -48.86 53.34
CA LEU A 238 -7.10 -48.26 52.16
C LEU A 238 -6.52 -48.92 50.90
N THR A 239 -7.35 -49.66 50.17
CA THR A 239 -7.04 -50.13 48.81
C THR A 239 -7.87 -49.32 47.83
N ILE A 240 -7.20 -48.54 46.98
CA ILE A 240 -7.83 -47.83 45.87
C ILE A 240 -7.93 -48.82 44.71
N LEU A 241 -9.12 -49.34 44.46
CA LEU A 241 -9.42 -50.07 43.22
C LEU A 241 -9.88 -49.05 42.17
N SER A 242 -8.93 -48.38 41.54
CA SER A 242 -9.20 -47.71 40.26
C SER A 242 -8.72 -48.63 39.14
N THR A 243 -9.67 -49.18 38.40
CA THR A 243 -9.42 -49.73 37.07
C THR A 243 -8.83 -48.62 36.21
N ASP A 244 -7.58 -48.83 35.79
CA ASP A 244 -6.81 -48.11 34.77
C ASP A 244 -5.92 -46.92 35.25
N ALA A 245 -4.61 -47.15 35.12
CA ALA A 245 -3.46 -46.23 35.22
C ALA A 245 -2.95 -45.81 36.63
N VAL A 246 -1.94 -46.52 37.12
CA VAL A 246 -1.15 -46.21 38.33
C VAL A 246 0.08 -45.38 37.96
N PHE A 247 0.18 -44.16 38.48
CA PHE A 247 1.46 -43.45 38.64
C PHE A 247 1.70 -43.22 40.15
N PRO A 248 2.75 -43.80 40.75
CA PRO A 248 3.11 -43.52 42.14
C PRO A 248 3.84 -42.17 42.23
N ILE A 249 3.30 -41.24 43.02
CA ILE A 249 4.01 -40.01 43.42
C ILE A 249 4.46 -40.23 44.87
N ASP A 250 5.77 -40.35 45.07
CA ASP A 250 6.39 -40.37 46.40
C ASP A 250 6.51 -38.94 46.95
N ILE A 251 5.80 -38.63 48.04
CA ILE A 251 5.98 -37.37 48.80
C ILE A 251 6.71 -37.70 50.10
N PHE A 252 7.96 -37.24 50.21
CA PHE A 252 8.77 -37.30 51.41
C PHE A 252 8.35 -36.17 52.37
N ALA A 253 7.82 -36.51 53.54
CA ALA A 253 7.49 -35.56 54.60
C ALA A 253 8.49 -35.70 55.77
N PRO A 254 9.11 -34.60 56.27
CA PRO A 254 9.74 -34.62 57.57
C PRO A 254 8.69 -34.41 58.69
N LEU A 255 8.58 -35.43 59.55
CA LEU A 255 8.01 -35.46 60.91
C LEU A 255 8.83 -34.50 61.81
N VAL A 256 8.39 -33.76 62.84
CA VAL A 256 7.37 -33.86 63.92
C VAL A 256 7.23 -32.40 64.47
N ASP A 257 6.17 -31.88 65.10
CA ASP A 257 5.48 -32.38 66.28
C ASP A 257 4.11 -31.69 66.49
N HIS A 258 3.11 -32.55 66.68
CA HIS A 258 2.03 -32.45 67.67
C HIS A 258 1.16 -31.17 67.74
N ARG A 259 -0.07 -31.25 67.17
CA ARG A 259 -1.34 -31.39 67.93
C ARG A 259 -2.58 -30.93 67.13
N TYR A 260 -3.60 -31.81 67.12
CA TYR A 260 -5.04 -31.60 66.85
C TYR A 260 -5.58 -31.44 65.41
N LEU A 261 -6.11 -32.58 64.91
CA LEU A 261 -7.46 -32.79 64.37
C LEU A 261 -8.34 -31.56 64.08
N THR A 262 -8.74 -31.37 62.82
CA THR A 262 -10.11 -31.54 62.26
C THR A 262 -10.25 -30.78 60.93
N VAL A 263 -10.80 -31.46 59.92
CA VAL A 263 -11.44 -30.89 58.72
C VAL A 263 -12.97 -31.02 58.96
N PRO A 264 -13.92 -30.51 58.15
CA PRO A 264 -14.01 -29.35 57.22
C PRO A 264 -15.27 -28.49 57.55
N LEU A 265 -15.67 -27.63 56.59
CA LEU A 265 -17.00 -27.08 56.27
C LEU A 265 -17.24 -25.57 56.52
N VAL A 266 -17.39 -24.89 55.38
CA VAL A 266 -18.50 -23.98 55.02
C VAL A 266 -19.07 -23.09 56.13
N ALA A 267 -18.81 -21.79 56.05
CA ALA A 267 -19.78 -20.75 56.40
C ALA A 267 -19.36 -19.39 55.81
N ASP A 268 -20.19 -18.87 54.91
CA ASP A 268 -20.30 -17.43 54.64
C ASP A 268 -20.55 -16.67 55.94
N VAL A 269 -19.88 -15.53 56.18
CA VAL A 269 -20.46 -14.32 56.82
C VAL A 269 -19.58 -13.11 56.46
N ALA A 270 -20.15 -12.20 55.68
CA ALA A 270 -19.72 -10.81 55.58
C ALA A 270 -19.98 -10.06 56.91
N VAL A 271 -19.18 -9.04 57.25
CA VAL A 271 -19.64 -7.73 57.77
C VAL A 271 -18.49 -6.83 58.23
N ASP A 272 -18.59 -5.58 57.74
CA ASP A 272 -18.16 -4.27 58.25
C ASP A 272 -16.69 -3.96 58.57
N MET A 273 -16.16 -3.04 57.76
CA MET A 273 -15.70 -1.76 58.30
C MET A 273 -16.32 -0.59 57.51
N LYS A 274 -17.46 -0.08 58.02
CA LYS A 274 -17.87 1.35 57.95
C LYS A 274 -16.66 2.22 58.34
N ARG A 275 -16.42 3.42 57.83
CA ARG A 275 -17.26 4.64 57.86
C ARG A 275 -16.41 5.72 57.16
N TRP A 276 -16.95 6.62 56.35
CA TRP A 276 -17.42 7.98 56.69
C TRP A 276 -18.33 8.41 55.49
N VAL A 277 -19.67 8.51 55.60
CA VAL A 277 -20.52 9.55 56.26
C VAL A 277 -20.25 10.94 55.68
N GLU A 278 -21.18 11.76 55.17
CA GLU A 278 -22.63 11.79 54.81
C GLU A 278 -22.75 13.08 53.92
N VAL A 279 -23.36 13.07 52.72
CA VAL A 279 -24.69 13.61 52.30
C VAL A 279 -25.22 14.87 53.05
N PRO A 280 -26.25 15.63 52.57
CA PRO A 280 -26.82 15.90 51.23
C PRO A 280 -27.07 17.41 50.99
N THR A 281 -27.61 17.82 49.82
CA THR A 281 -28.90 18.57 49.75
C THR A 281 -29.38 18.81 48.32
N SER A 282 -30.69 18.67 48.20
CA SER A 282 -31.60 18.82 47.06
C SER A 282 -31.94 20.27 46.68
N GLY A 283 -32.44 20.47 45.45
CA GLY A 283 -33.18 21.66 45.00
C GLY A 283 -33.00 21.92 43.50
N VAL A 284 -33.86 21.43 42.60
CA VAL A 284 -35.13 22.04 42.11
C VAL A 284 -34.92 23.11 41.01
N GLU A 285 -35.38 22.73 39.81
CA GLU A 285 -36.08 23.50 38.75
C GLU A 285 -35.39 24.25 37.58
N THR A 286 -36.12 24.14 36.45
CA THR A 286 -36.16 24.89 35.17
C THR A 286 -35.19 24.41 34.07
N GLY A 287 -35.56 24.19 32.80
CA GLY A 287 -36.81 24.36 32.05
C GLY A 287 -36.48 24.54 30.55
N GLY A 288 -37.29 23.95 29.65
CA GLY A 288 -37.33 24.23 28.19
C GLY A 288 -36.42 23.34 27.32
N SER A 289 -36.80 22.86 26.13
CA SER A 289 -37.99 23.10 25.29
C SER A 289 -37.96 22.17 24.05
N ASN A 290 -39.15 21.76 23.60
CA ASN A 290 -39.59 21.43 22.23
C ASN A 290 -39.05 20.16 21.52
N VAL A 291 -39.85 19.18 21.06
CA VAL A 291 -41.10 19.14 20.23
C VAL A 291 -40.81 19.11 18.72
N ASN A 292 -41.45 18.13 18.04
CA ASN A 292 -41.68 17.93 16.59
C ASN A 292 -40.51 17.41 15.71
N GLU A 293 -40.67 16.68 14.60
CA GLU A 293 -41.75 15.99 13.84
C GLU A 293 -40.99 15.16 12.77
N ALA A 294 -41.27 13.87 12.57
CA ALA A 294 -42.15 13.31 11.54
C ALA A 294 -41.99 13.80 10.07
N LYS A 295 -41.66 12.83 9.19
CA LYS A 295 -42.04 12.67 7.76
C LYS A 295 -41.44 13.59 6.68
N SER A 296 -40.90 12.99 5.61
CA SER A 296 -41.53 13.00 4.27
C SER A 296 -40.63 12.40 3.19
N SER A 297 -41.22 11.51 2.41
CA SER A 297 -40.85 11.08 1.06
C SER A 297 -40.78 12.24 0.06
N ARG A 298 -40.00 12.07 -1.03
CA ARG A 298 -40.42 12.42 -2.40
C ARG A 298 -39.45 11.90 -3.47
N ALA A 299 -40.04 11.22 -4.43
CA ALA A 299 -39.52 10.95 -5.77
C ALA A 299 -39.72 12.17 -6.68
N ALA A 300 -38.89 12.27 -7.73
CA ALA A 300 -39.15 12.85 -9.05
C ALA A 300 -37.84 12.91 -9.86
N PRO A 301 -37.87 13.16 -11.18
CA PRO A 301 -39.01 13.12 -12.11
C PRO A 301 -39.08 11.86 -12.97
#